data_AF-A0A7S0XCS1-F1
#
_entry.id   AF-A0A7S0XCS1-F1
#
_cell.length_a   1.000
_cell.length_b   1.000
_cell.length_c   1.000
_cell.angle_alpha   90.00
_cell.angle_beta   90.00
_cell.angle_gamma   90.00
#
_symmetry.space_group_name_H-M   'P 1'
#
loop_
_entity.id
_entity.type
_entity.pdbx_description
1 polymer ?
#
loop_
_entity_poly.entity_id
_entity_poly.type
_entity_poly.pdbx_seq_one_letter_code
_entity_poly.pdbx_strand_id
1 'polypeptide(L)'
;LYYSFKPILSNSSNQCIRFIVLDPFEISTFGALTEEFKNEAEELIKLKNKNVGIPNSNWYDGLSDEDMKYVPFNGSLSNEQIIWLDNFLKQAKDNKEYCFIFCHVSLYPGCVSPAGLVWNHEKVLKVIQSYNNVIACLYGHDHQGGYDIDSTGIHHLVIPAPLECDLDEVTYGFMSIYDTF
;
A
#
# COMPACT_ATOMS: atom_id res chain seq x y z
N LEU A 1 12.60 -1.48 0.48
CA LEU A 1 12.93 -1.69 1.90
C LEU A 1 11.68 -1.50 2.74
N TYR A 2 11.25 -2.54 3.47
CA TYR A 2 10.17 -2.46 4.46
C TYR A 2 10.74 -2.49 5.88
N TYR A 3 10.06 -1.83 6.83
CA TYR A 3 10.51 -1.72 8.22
C TYR A 3 9.37 -1.31 9.16
N SER A 4 9.59 -1.41 10.46
CA SER A 4 8.68 -0.84 11.46
C SER A 4 9.44 -0.11 12.57
N PHE A 5 8.79 0.87 13.18
CA PHE A 5 9.35 1.60 14.31
C PHE A 5 8.24 2.16 15.22
N LYS A 6 8.61 2.52 16.44
CA LYS A 6 7.74 3.23 17.38
C LYS A 6 8.10 4.71 17.33
N PRO A 7 7.20 5.61 16.90
CA PRO A 7 7.49 7.04 16.92
C PRO A 7 7.60 7.53 18.38
N ILE A 8 8.46 8.52 18.62
CA ILE A 8 8.49 9.24 19.89
C ILE A 8 7.35 10.26 19.86
N LEU A 9 6.37 10.09 20.73
CA LEU A 9 5.28 11.05 20.89
C LEU A 9 5.68 12.06 21.96
N SER A 10 5.46 13.35 21.67
CA SER A 10 5.90 14.47 22.52
C SER A 10 5.13 14.59 23.84
N ASN A 11 4.01 13.90 23.97
CA ASN A 11 3.20 13.84 25.18
C ASN A 11 3.13 12.40 25.70
N SER A 12 3.09 12.27 27.03
CA SER A 12 3.05 11.04 27.81
C SER A 12 1.75 10.24 27.66
N SER A 13 1.21 10.14 26.44
CA SER A 13 0.15 9.20 26.11
C SER A 13 0.70 7.79 26.33
N ASN A 14 0.05 6.99 27.18
CA ASN A 14 0.34 5.55 27.36
C ASN A 14 0.04 4.72 26.10
N GLN A 15 -0.24 5.34 24.95
CA GLN A 15 -0.48 4.66 23.69
C GLN A 15 0.82 4.21 23.06
N CYS A 16 0.94 2.89 22.88
CA CYS A 16 2.01 2.31 22.10
C CYS A 16 1.62 2.37 20.62
N ILE A 17 2.15 3.33 19.87
CA ILE A 17 1.95 3.39 18.42
C ILE A 17 3.09 2.65 17.72
N ARG A 18 2.75 1.98 16.62
CA ARG A 18 3.73 1.42 15.68
C ARG A 18 3.43 1.87 14.26
N PHE A 19 4.46 2.39 13.60
CA PHE A 19 4.42 2.65 12.18
C PHE A 19 5.08 1.49 11.44
N ILE A 20 4.42 1.02 10.39
CA ILE A 20 4.84 -0.10 9.55
C ILE A 20 4.91 0.43 8.11
N VAL A 21 6.09 0.38 7.50
CA VAL A 21 6.31 0.81 6.13
C VAL A 21 6.52 -0.42 5.26
N LEU A 22 5.67 -0.58 4.25
CA LEU A 22 5.71 -1.66 3.28
C LEU A 22 6.41 -1.22 2.00
N ASP A 23 6.96 -2.20 1.28
CA ASP A 23 7.56 -2.03 -0.02
C ASP A 23 6.69 -2.70 -1.09
N PRO A 24 5.86 -1.94 -1.83
CA PRO A 24 5.01 -2.49 -2.88
C PRO A 24 5.78 -2.84 -4.17
N PHE A 25 7.09 -2.55 -4.24
CA PHE A 25 7.92 -2.77 -5.41
C PHE A 25 8.94 -3.89 -5.24
N GLU A 26 8.88 -4.62 -4.14
CA GLU A 26 9.82 -5.70 -3.86
C GLU A 26 9.87 -6.72 -5.02
N ILE A 27 8.68 -7.12 -5.51
CA ILE A 27 8.49 -7.82 -6.78
C ILE A 27 7.85 -6.85 -7.77
N SER A 28 8.62 -6.35 -8.73
CA SER A 28 8.17 -5.36 -9.72
C SER A 28 9.01 -5.43 -10.99
N THR A 29 8.50 -4.86 -12.10
CA THR A 29 9.31 -4.75 -13.32
C THR A 29 10.37 -3.65 -13.23
N PHE A 30 10.13 -2.64 -12.40
CA PHE A 30 11.02 -1.53 -12.14
C PHE A 30 11.27 -1.38 -10.64
N GLY A 31 12.52 -1.49 -10.21
CA GLY A 31 12.89 -1.32 -8.81
C GLY A 31 12.84 -2.60 -7.97
N ALA A 32 12.72 -3.77 -8.60
CA ALA A 32 12.81 -5.06 -7.92
C ALA A 32 14.06 -5.17 -7.07
N LEU A 33 13.92 -5.78 -5.89
CA LEU A 33 15.02 -5.91 -4.94
C LEU A 33 16.11 -6.89 -5.44
N THR A 34 15.70 -7.89 -6.21
CA THR A 34 16.57 -8.93 -6.76
C THR A 34 16.24 -9.21 -8.23
N GLU A 35 17.18 -9.79 -8.97
CA GLU A 35 16.92 -10.22 -10.35
C GLU A 35 15.87 -11.34 -10.42
N GLU A 36 15.80 -12.19 -9.40
CA GLU A 36 14.77 -13.23 -9.27
C GLU A 36 13.37 -12.61 -9.18
N PHE A 37 13.18 -11.62 -8.31
CA PHE A 37 11.92 -10.90 -8.18
C PHE A 37 11.56 -10.10 -9.44
N LYS A 38 12.56 -9.56 -10.14
CA LYS A 38 12.33 -8.93 -11.43
C LYS A 38 11.81 -9.93 -12.47
N ASN A 39 12.44 -11.10 -12.56
CA ASN A 39 12.00 -12.15 -13.48
C ASN A 39 10.59 -12.65 -13.15
N GLU A 40 10.28 -12.87 -11.87
CA GLU A 40 8.94 -13.22 -11.40
C GLU A 40 7.90 -12.17 -11.81
N ALA A 41 8.22 -10.89 -11.62
CA ALA A 41 7.34 -9.79 -11.99
C ALA A 41 7.10 -9.71 -13.50
N GLU A 42 8.15 -9.92 -14.30
CA GLU A 42 8.04 -9.95 -15.76
C GLU A 42 7.20 -11.12 -16.28
N GLU A 43 7.32 -12.30 -15.67
CA GLU A 43 6.49 -13.45 -16.02
C GLU A 43 5.02 -13.20 -15.68
N LEU A 44 4.74 -12.68 -14.48
CA LEU A 44 3.39 -12.39 -14.02
C LEU A 44 2.71 -11.33 -14.90
N ILE A 45 3.38 -10.22 -15.18
CA ILE A 45 2.79 -9.14 -15.98
C ILE A 45 2.55 -9.58 -17.43
N LYS A 46 3.43 -10.38 -18.04
CA LYS A 46 3.23 -10.94 -19.39
C LYS A 46 2.02 -11.87 -19.44
N LEU A 47 1.76 -12.61 -18.36
CA LEU A 47 0.60 -13.49 -18.24
C LEU A 47 -0.70 -12.69 -18.10
N LYS A 48 -0.69 -11.65 -17.27
CA LYS A 48 -1.88 -10.88 -16.89
C LYS A 48 -2.24 -9.74 -17.83
N ASN A 49 -1.23 -9.11 -18.44
CA ASN A 49 -1.40 -7.97 -19.31
C ASN A 49 -0.52 -8.10 -20.57
N LYS A 50 -1.11 -8.66 -21.63
CA LYS A 50 -0.45 -8.87 -22.93
C LYS A 50 -0.14 -7.57 -23.68
N ASN A 51 -0.72 -6.45 -23.25
CA ASN A 51 -0.51 -5.15 -23.88
C ASN A 51 0.84 -4.54 -23.45
N VAL A 52 1.43 -5.00 -22.34
CA VAL A 52 2.74 -4.54 -21.87
C VAL A 52 3.84 -5.01 -22.82
N GLY A 53 4.73 -4.09 -23.20
CA GLY A 53 5.85 -4.35 -24.11
C GLY A 53 5.50 -4.22 -25.60
N ILE A 54 4.24 -3.95 -25.94
CA ILE A 54 3.83 -3.63 -27.32
C ILE A 54 3.95 -2.09 -27.53
N PRO A 55 4.76 -1.63 -28.49
CA PRO A 55 4.89 -0.19 -28.77
C PRO A 55 3.54 0.46 -29.10
N ASN A 56 3.26 1.63 -28.51
CA ASN A 56 2.03 2.42 -28.70
C ASN A 56 0.72 1.72 -28.30
N SER A 57 0.79 0.61 -27.56
CA SER A 57 -0.41 -0.06 -27.04
C SER A 57 -0.95 0.67 -25.81
N ASN A 58 -2.27 0.77 -25.69
CA ASN A 58 -2.91 1.14 -24.43
C ASN A 58 -2.91 -0.08 -23.51
N TRP A 59 -2.27 0.04 -22.35
CA TRP A 59 -2.12 -1.09 -21.42
C TRP A 59 -3.44 -1.61 -20.85
N TYR A 60 -4.51 -0.82 -20.89
CA TYR A 60 -5.82 -1.19 -20.34
C TYR A 60 -6.79 -1.81 -21.35
N ASP A 61 -6.44 -1.81 -22.65
CA ASP A 61 -7.35 -2.27 -23.69
C ASP A 61 -7.73 -3.75 -23.50
N GLY A 62 -9.03 -3.98 -23.30
CA GLY A 62 -9.58 -5.33 -23.14
C GLY A 62 -9.27 -6.01 -21.80
N LEU A 63 -8.69 -5.30 -20.82
CA LEU A 63 -8.51 -5.82 -19.47
C LEU A 63 -9.81 -5.75 -18.67
N SER A 64 -9.98 -6.71 -17.78
CA SER A 64 -10.98 -6.64 -16.71
C SER A 64 -10.50 -5.65 -15.63
N ASP A 65 -11.43 -5.11 -14.83
CA ASP A 65 -11.09 -4.27 -13.68
C ASP A 65 -10.10 -4.96 -12.73
N GLU A 66 -10.24 -6.28 -12.53
CA GLU A 66 -9.33 -7.07 -11.69
C GLU A 66 -7.89 -7.07 -12.23
N ASP A 67 -7.73 -7.11 -13.56
CA ASP A 67 -6.41 -7.17 -14.18
C ASP A 67 -5.80 -5.78 -14.48
N MET A 68 -6.56 -4.68 -14.35
CA MET A 68 -6.05 -3.31 -14.60
C MET A 68 -4.85 -2.92 -13.72
N LYS A 69 -4.72 -3.55 -12.55
CA LYS A 69 -3.58 -3.34 -11.64
C LYS A 69 -2.25 -3.87 -12.20
N TYR A 70 -2.28 -4.82 -13.15
CA TYR A 70 -1.07 -5.41 -13.75
C TYR A 70 -0.46 -4.51 -14.82
N VAL A 71 0.09 -3.40 -14.36
CA VAL A 71 0.82 -2.41 -15.15
C VAL A 71 2.24 -2.23 -14.62
N PRO A 72 3.20 -1.81 -15.47
CA PRO A 72 4.62 -1.81 -15.11
C PRO A 72 4.98 -0.90 -13.94
N PHE A 73 4.18 0.14 -13.71
CA PHE A 73 4.40 1.11 -12.62
C PHE A 73 3.87 0.65 -11.24
N ASN A 74 3.36 -0.59 -11.15
CA ASN A 74 2.96 -1.24 -9.91
C ASN A 74 3.91 -2.40 -9.56
N GLY A 75 3.59 -3.13 -8.50
CA GLY A 75 4.30 -4.33 -8.08
C GLY A 75 3.52 -5.13 -7.05
N SER A 76 4.21 -6.06 -6.40
CA SER A 76 3.71 -6.90 -5.33
C SER A 76 4.68 -6.99 -4.16
N LEU A 77 4.12 -7.30 -2.99
CA LEU A 77 4.89 -7.72 -1.82
C LEU A 77 5.27 -9.20 -1.97
N SER A 78 6.49 -9.56 -1.57
CA SER A 78 6.90 -10.97 -1.46
C SER A 78 6.13 -11.71 -0.37
N ASN A 79 6.14 -13.04 -0.41
CA ASN A 79 5.55 -13.84 0.66
C ASN A 79 6.28 -13.62 1.99
N GLU A 80 7.60 -13.41 1.95
CA GLU A 80 8.45 -13.10 3.09
C GLU A 80 8.00 -11.81 3.77
N GLN A 81 7.74 -10.75 2.99
CA GLN A 81 7.24 -9.48 3.52
C GLN A 81 5.83 -9.62 4.11
N ILE A 82 4.95 -10.43 3.49
CA ILE A 82 3.60 -10.69 4.02
C ILE A 82 3.65 -11.48 5.34
N ILE A 83 4.50 -12.50 5.43
CA ILE A 83 4.73 -13.28 6.67
C ILE A 83 5.34 -12.39 7.75
N TRP A 84 6.27 -11.52 7.37
CA TRP A 84 6.84 -10.52 8.27
C TRP A 84 5.76 -9.59 8.82
N LEU A 85 4.89 -9.06 7.96
CA LEU A 85 3.78 -8.19 8.35
C LEU A 85 2.84 -8.89 9.33
N ASP A 86 2.41 -10.11 9.03
CA ASP A 86 1.54 -10.91 9.91
C ASP A 86 2.14 -11.06 11.31
N ASN A 87 3.41 -11.46 11.39
CA ASN A 87 4.11 -11.63 12.66
C ASN A 87 4.24 -10.32 13.45
N PHE A 88 4.48 -9.20 12.77
CA PHE A 88 4.59 -7.89 13.42
C PHE A 88 3.24 -7.38 13.92
N LEU A 89 2.16 -7.54 13.15
CA LEU A 89 0.81 -7.16 13.59
C LEU A 89 0.37 -7.98 14.80
N LYS A 90 0.68 -9.28 14.83
CA LYS A 90 0.44 -10.14 15.99
C LYS A 90 1.19 -9.66 17.23
N GLN A 91 2.49 -9.41 17.12
CA GLN A 91 3.29 -8.90 18.24
C GLN A 91 2.81 -7.53 18.73
N ALA A 92 2.46 -6.64 17.80
CA ALA A 92 1.89 -5.34 18.13
C ALA A 92 0.58 -5.50 18.91
N LYS A 93 -0.30 -6.41 18.48
CA LYS A 93 -1.54 -6.72 19.19
C LYS A 93 -1.31 -7.23 20.60
N ASP A 94 -0.38 -8.18 20.77
CA ASP A 94 -0.03 -8.74 22.09
C ASP A 94 0.55 -7.66 23.02
N ASN A 95 1.26 -6.69 22.45
CA ASN A 95 1.82 -5.53 23.16
C ASN A 95 0.84 -4.35 23.30
N LYS A 96 -0.43 -4.52 22.90
CA LYS A 96 -1.49 -3.49 22.92
C LYS A 96 -1.08 -2.22 22.15
N GLU A 97 -0.44 -2.42 21.00
CA GLU A 97 0.01 -1.35 20.13
C GLU A 97 -0.96 -1.11 18.99
N TYR A 98 -1.21 0.16 18.67
CA TYR A 98 -1.98 0.59 17.51
C TYR A 98 -1.06 0.81 16.31
N CYS A 99 -1.42 0.21 15.17
CA CYS A 99 -0.60 0.17 13.96
C CYS A 99 -1.13 1.13 12.90
N PHE A 100 -0.21 1.88 12.30
CA PHE A 100 -0.42 2.66 11.08
C PHE A 100 0.48 2.07 10.00
N ILE A 101 -0.11 1.74 8.86
CA ILE A 101 0.58 1.13 7.73
C ILE A 101 0.81 2.20 6.67
N PHE A 102 2.00 2.24 6.10
CA PHE A 102 2.38 3.12 5.00
C PHE A 102 2.81 2.26 3.84
N CYS A 103 2.27 2.51 2.66
CA CYS A 103 2.63 1.80 1.44
C CYS A 103 2.47 2.76 0.27
N HIS A 104 3.39 2.79 -0.70
CA HIS A 104 3.27 3.77 -1.79
C HIS A 104 2.02 3.51 -2.65
N VAL A 105 1.80 2.26 -3.06
CA VAL A 105 0.67 1.81 -3.88
C VAL A 105 -0.46 1.29 -2.97
N SER A 106 -1.71 1.55 -3.33
CA SER A 106 -2.87 1.23 -2.49
C SER A 106 -3.13 -0.28 -2.37
N LEU A 107 -3.59 -0.70 -1.19
CA LEU A 107 -4.02 -2.08 -0.91
C LEU A 107 -5.54 -2.24 -0.94
N TYR A 108 -6.28 -1.13 -0.85
CA TYR A 108 -7.72 -1.13 -0.68
C TYR A 108 -8.43 -0.52 -1.89
N PRO A 109 -9.32 -1.26 -2.57
CA PRO A 109 -9.96 -0.80 -3.80
C PRO A 109 -10.96 0.33 -3.60
N GLY A 110 -11.51 0.55 -2.39
CA GLY A 110 -12.51 1.59 -2.17
C GLY A 110 -11.98 3.03 -2.23
N CYS A 111 -10.65 3.21 -2.27
CA CYS A 111 -10.01 4.53 -2.26
C CYS A 111 -9.21 4.87 -3.52
N VAL A 112 -9.19 4.01 -4.55
CA VAL A 112 -8.43 4.21 -5.80
C VAL A 112 -9.16 3.61 -7.00
N SER A 113 -8.73 4.00 -8.21
CA SER A 113 -9.09 3.24 -9.42
C SER A 113 -8.49 1.81 -9.38
N PRO A 114 -9.06 0.83 -10.12
CA PRO A 114 -8.51 -0.53 -10.15
C PRO A 114 -7.04 -0.62 -10.59
N ALA A 115 -6.58 0.34 -11.41
CA ALA A 115 -5.19 0.43 -11.86
C ALA A 115 -4.21 0.86 -10.75
N GLY A 116 -4.70 1.48 -9.67
CA GLY A 116 -3.87 2.02 -8.57
C GLY A 116 -3.58 1.02 -7.45
N LEU A 117 -3.77 -0.28 -7.69
CA LEU A 117 -3.66 -1.33 -6.67
C LEU A 117 -2.35 -2.12 -6.77
N VAL A 118 -1.84 -2.54 -5.62
CA VAL A 118 -0.79 -3.57 -5.54
C VAL A 118 -1.28 -4.85 -6.19
N TRP A 119 -0.44 -5.52 -6.98
CA TRP A 119 -0.83 -6.71 -7.77
C TRP A 119 -1.45 -7.83 -6.93
N ASN A 120 -0.93 -8.03 -5.71
CA ASN A 120 -1.43 -9.02 -4.75
C ASN A 120 -2.14 -8.37 -3.55
N HIS A 121 -2.75 -7.19 -3.74
CA HIS A 121 -3.38 -6.43 -2.66
C HIS A 121 -4.36 -7.26 -1.83
N GLU A 122 -5.12 -8.18 -2.43
CA GLU A 122 -6.08 -9.01 -1.71
C GLU A 122 -5.43 -9.88 -0.63
N LYS A 123 -4.23 -10.42 -0.92
CA LYS A 123 -3.48 -11.24 0.04
C LYS A 123 -3.02 -10.40 1.22
N VAL A 124 -2.48 -9.21 0.93
CA VAL A 124 -1.95 -8.29 1.94
C VAL A 124 -3.09 -7.72 2.80
N LEU A 125 -4.15 -7.26 2.15
CA LEU A 125 -5.32 -6.68 2.81
C LEU A 125 -6.00 -7.70 3.74
N LYS A 126 -6.10 -8.97 3.32
CA LYS A 126 -6.62 -10.04 4.18
C LYS A 126 -5.81 -10.22 5.47
N VAL A 127 -4.48 -10.14 5.39
CA VAL A 127 -3.63 -10.18 6.59
C VAL A 127 -3.94 -8.98 7.47
N ILE A 128 -3.94 -7.76 6.92
CA ILE A 128 -4.22 -6.51 7.65
C ILE A 128 -5.58 -6.58 8.37
N GLN A 129 -6.63 -6.98 7.67
CA GLN A 129 -8.01 -7.08 8.17
C GLN A 129 -8.21 -8.18 9.22
N SER A 130 -7.24 -9.07 9.41
CA SER A 130 -7.28 -10.09 10.48
C SER A 130 -6.93 -9.52 11.86
N TYR A 131 -6.50 -8.25 11.92
CA TYR A 131 -6.04 -7.58 13.14
C TYR A 131 -6.87 -6.32 13.44
N ASN A 132 -7.39 -6.24 14.66
CA ASN A 132 -8.22 -5.12 15.12
C ASN A 132 -7.42 -3.96 15.73
N ASN A 133 -6.10 -4.03 15.68
CA ASN A 133 -5.20 -2.98 16.17
C ASN A 133 -4.54 -2.20 15.02
N VAL A 134 -4.96 -2.41 13.77
CA VAL A 134 -4.61 -1.53 12.65
C VAL A 134 -5.65 -0.42 12.58
N ILE A 135 -5.19 0.84 12.59
CA ILE A 135 -6.06 2.01 12.61
C ILE A 135 -6.24 2.58 11.21
N ALA A 136 -5.13 2.76 10.49
CA ALA A 136 -5.14 3.34 9.16
C ALA A 136 -4.03 2.80 8.28
N CYS A 137 -4.31 2.76 6.98
CA CYS A 137 -3.32 2.59 5.93
C CYS A 137 -3.24 3.88 5.10
N LEU A 138 -2.02 4.40 4.93
CA LEU A 138 -1.73 5.61 4.18
C LEU A 138 -0.96 5.27 2.91
N TYR A 139 -1.42 5.86 1.81
CA TYR A 139 -0.94 5.60 0.46
C TYR A 139 -0.61 6.89 -0.29
N GLY A 140 0.06 6.72 -1.43
CA GLY A 140 0.16 7.72 -2.48
C GLY A 140 -0.18 7.07 -3.82
N HIS A 141 0.68 7.26 -4.81
CA HIS A 141 0.60 6.65 -6.14
C HIS A 141 -0.57 7.14 -7.01
N ASP A 142 -1.81 7.08 -6.52
CA ASP A 142 -2.95 7.71 -7.18
C ASP A 142 -2.98 9.20 -6.81
N HIS A 143 -2.55 10.04 -7.76
CA HIS A 143 -2.30 11.46 -7.53
C HIS A 143 -3.55 12.26 -7.19
N GLN A 144 -4.74 11.77 -7.57
CA GLN A 144 -6.02 12.40 -7.27
C GLN A 144 -6.40 12.23 -5.79
N GLY A 145 -5.74 11.30 -5.08
CA GLY A 145 -6.06 10.95 -3.71
C GLY A 145 -7.39 10.19 -3.59
N GLY A 146 -7.76 9.91 -2.35
CA GLY A 146 -8.94 9.10 -2.07
C GLY A 146 -9.01 8.71 -0.60
N TYR A 147 -10.21 8.38 -0.15
CA TYR A 147 -10.44 8.00 1.23
C TYR A 147 -11.65 7.09 1.35
N ASP A 148 -11.50 6.03 2.13
CA ASP A 148 -12.61 5.14 2.49
C ASP A 148 -12.33 4.42 3.82
N ILE A 149 -13.37 3.82 4.41
CA ILE A 149 -13.27 2.98 5.61
C ILE A 149 -13.74 1.59 5.26
N ASP A 150 -12.90 0.58 5.50
CA ASP A 150 -13.27 -0.80 5.19
C ASP A 150 -14.30 -1.38 6.18
N SER A 151 -14.82 -2.56 5.87
CA SER A 151 -15.82 -3.24 6.70
C SER A 151 -15.32 -3.64 8.09
N THR A 152 -14.00 -3.58 8.33
CA THR A 152 -13.38 -3.85 9.64
C THR A 152 -13.13 -2.59 10.45
N GLY A 153 -13.39 -1.40 9.87
CA GLY A 153 -13.20 -0.09 10.49
C GLY A 153 -11.82 0.52 10.23
N ILE A 154 -10.99 -0.06 9.36
CA ILE A 154 -9.67 0.48 9.02
C ILE A 154 -9.84 1.63 8.03
N HIS A 155 -9.19 2.76 8.35
CA HIS A 155 -9.17 3.91 7.45
C HIS A 155 -8.14 3.69 6.33
N HIS A 156 -8.52 3.96 5.09
CA HIS A 156 -7.64 3.94 3.93
C HIS A 156 -7.56 5.34 3.34
N LEU A 157 -6.38 5.95 3.33
CA LEU A 157 -6.17 7.32 2.86
C LEU A 157 -5.08 7.33 1.79
N VAL A 158 -5.41 7.87 0.62
CA VAL A 158 -4.45 8.18 -0.45
C VAL A 158 -4.20 9.68 -0.47
N ILE A 159 -2.95 10.07 -0.30
CA ILE A 159 -2.55 11.48 -0.24
C ILE A 159 -2.36 12.01 -1.67
N PRO A 160 -3.06 13.08 -2.07
CA PRO A 160 -2.89 13.69 -3.39
C PRO A 160 -1.44 14.14 -3.64
N ALA A 161 -0.98 14.05 -4.89
CA ALA A 161 0.42 14.30 -5.22
C ALA A 161 0.74 15.80 -5.41
N PRO A 162 1.81 16.33 -4.80
CA PRO A 162 2.22 17.73 -5.01
C PRO A 162 2.59 18.06 -6.45
N LEU A 163 2.87 17.06 -7.26
CA LEU A 163 3.20 17.19 -8.67
C LEU A 163 2.03 17.74 -9.50
N GLU A 164 0.79 17.47 -9.09
CA GLU A 164 -0.43 17.85 -9.82
C GLU A 164 -1.13 19.08 -9.22
N CYS A 165 -0.54 19.71 -8.21
CA CYS A 165 -1.05 20.98 -7.67
C CYS A 165 -0.89 22.11 -8.70
N ASP A 166 -1.91 22.96 -8.80
CA ASP A 166 -1.80 24.24 -9.47
C ASP A 166 -0.77 25.15 -8.76
N LEU A 167 -0.26 26.17 -9.45
CA LEU A 167 0.82 27.03 -8.95
C LEU A 167 0.51 27.75 -7.63
N ASP A 168 -0.76 27.92 -7.30
CA ASP A 168 -1.28 28.56 -6.09
C ASP A 168 -1.83 27.57 -5.05
N GLU A 169 -1.67 26.26 -5.29
CA GLU A 169 -2.11 25.19 -4.39
C GLU A 169 -0.94 24.49 -3.68
N VAL A 170 -1.26 23.80 -2.59
CA VAL A 170 -0.32 22.95 -1.84
C VAL A 170 -1.01 21.66 -1.43
N THR A 171 -0.28 20.55 -1.46
CA THR A 171 -0.73 19.29 -0.86
C THR A 171 0.31 18.78 0.12
N TYR A 172 -0.12 18.69 1.37
CA TYR A 172 0.56 18.04 2.47
C TYR A 172 -0.47 17.77 3.57
N GLY A 173 -0.14 16.91 4.52
CA GLY A 173 -1.03 16.57 5.63
C GLY A 173 -0.31 16.59 6.97
N PHE A 174 -1.07 16.92 8.01
CA PHE A 174 -0.67 16.70 9.40
C PHE A 174 -1.62 15.69 10.03
N MET A 175 -1.06 14.63 10.60
CA MET A 175 -1.82 13.64 11.37
C MET A 175 -1.56 13.87 12.86
N SER A 176 -2.62 14.14 13.61
CA SER A 176 -2.59 14.21 15.07
C SER A 176 -3.26 12.96 15.63
N ILE A 177 -2.55 12.24 16.49
CA ILE A 177 -3.04 11.01 17.11
C ILE A 177 -3.36 11.30 18.57
N TYR A 178 -4.56 10.90 19.01
CA TYR A 178 -5.09 11.18 20.34
C TYR A 178 -5.40 9.88 21.09
N ASP A 179 -5.57 9.97 22.41
CA ASP A 179 -5.69 8.84 23.33
C ASP A 179 -6.95 7.96 23.15
N THR A 180 -7.84 8.28 22.20
CA THR A 180 -9.18 7.65 22.06
C THR A 180 -9.33 6.96 20.71
N PHE A 181 -9.58 5.65 20.75
CA PHE A 181 -9.98 4.80 19.62
C PHE A 181 -11.20 3.97 20.03
#